data_AF-A0A6P5F4G1-F1
#
_entry.id   AF-A0A6P5F4G1-F1
#
_cell.length_a   1.000
_cell.length_b   1.000
_cell.length_c   1.000
_cell.angle_alpha   90.00
_cell.angle_beta   90.00
_cell.angle_gamma   90.00
#
_symmetry.space_group_name_H-M   'P 1'
#
loop_
_entity.id
_entity.type
_entity.pdbx_description
1 polymer ?
#
loop_
_entity_poly.entity_id
_entity_poly.type
_entity_poly.pdbx_seq_one_letter_code
_entity_poly.pdbx_strand_id
1 'polypeptide(L)'
;MAAYNPMAYANGDSQNKPERTYQVVVAATQKLGIGKDGELPWKLPSDLKFFKEVTTTTSDPVKKNAVIMGRKTWESIPLKEKPLRNRFNIVLTRSGRFDIATEENVVTCASMTSALRMMASAPFCLTIEKVFVIGGGEVLRDALNAPGCEAIHLTNIETNIECDTFIPPVDLSVFHPWYSSFPLVENNTKYSFVTFVRVRNSATEMHDQKDEETNDGPPCNHKFEVEEFSFLPKMVLERHEEFKYLKLVQDIIANGARKNDRTLTGTLSKFGCQMRFNLRRYFPLLTTKRVFWRGVVEELLWFISGSTNAKVLEEKGIHIWESNASREYLDSVGLKDREAGDLGPIYGFQWRHFGAEYTDMHADYTGKGFDQLSDVIDKIKNSPDDRRIILSAWNPSDLKKMALPPCHMFAQFYVENGELSCQMYQRSADMGLGVPFNIASYSLLTCMIAHVCGLSPGEFIHVIGDAHVYRNHVVPLEEQLARQPKPFPILKINPMKKDIDSFEASDFELIGYDPHYKVAMDLAV
;
A
#
# COMPACT_ATOMS: atom_id res chain seq x y z
N MET A 1 -16.54 26.68 54.26
CA MET A 1 -15.06 26.71 54.33
C MET A 1 -14.58 25.45 53.63
N ALA A 2 -13.79 25.44 52.56
CA ALA A 2 -13.07 26.48 51.84
C ALA A 2 -13.30 26.31 50.33
N ALA A 3 -13.47 27.42 49.62
CA ALA A 3 -13.63 27.48 48.17
C ALA A 3 -12.27 27.36 47.48
N TYR A 4 -12.14 26.45 46.51
CA TYR A 4 -10.95 26.35 45.67
C TYR A 4 -11.13 27.26 44.46
N ASN A 5 -10.36 28.35 44.43
CA ASN A 5 -10.35 29.35 43.37
C ASN A 5 -9.09 29.10 42.52
N PRO A 6 -9.18 28.75 41.22
CA PRO A 6 -7.99 28.58 40.41
C PRO A 6 -7.43 29.97 40.06
N MET A 7 -6.27 30.30 40.62
CA MET A 7 -5.50 31.48 40.26
C MET A 7 -5.13 31.45 38.77
N ALA A 8 -5.27 32.62 38.14
CA ALA A 8 -4.70 32.93 36.85
C ALA A 8 -3.18 32.73 36.87
N TYR A 9 -2.66 31.81 36.05
CA TYR A 9 -1.24 31.71 35.79
C TYR A 9 -0.85 32.73 34.72
N ALA A 10 -0.19 33.80 35.16
CA ALA A 10 0.49 34.75 34.30
C ALA A 10 1.85 34.19 33.85
N ASN A 11 2.15 34.46 32.57
CA ASN A 11 3.38 34.28 31.80
C ASN A 11 4.69 33.98 32.54
N GLY A 12 5.35 32.89 32.15
CA GLY A 12 6.76 32.61 32.44
C GLY A 12 7.13 31.13 32.35
N ASP A 13 7.20 30.58 31.13
CA ASP A 13 8.09 29.49 30.67
C ASP A 13 7.51 28.89 29.39
N SER A 14 7.98 29.38 28.25
CA SER A 14 7.51 28.98 26.92
C SER A 14 8.66 28.47 26.06
N GLN A 15 9.34 27.42 26.51
CA GLN A 15 10.08 26.48 25.65
C GLN A 15 10.44 25.24 26.49
N ASN A 16 10.12 24.04 25.98
CA ASN A 16 10.44 22.71 26.55
C ASN A 16 9.52 22.09 27.63
N LYS A 17 8.19 22.14 27.48
CA LYS A 17 7.31 21.14 28.11
C LYS A 17 6.93 20.06 27.09
N PRO A 18 6.94 18.76 27.45
CA PRO A 18 6.60 17.69 26.52
C PRO A 18 5.15 17.82 26.04
N GLU A 19 4.92 17.62 24.75
CA GLU A 19 3.59 17.63 24.13
C GLU A 19 3.28 16.23 23.61
N ARG A 20 2.03 15.78 23.76
CA ARG A 20 1.56 14.54 23.13
C ARG A 20 1.44 14.74 21.62
N THR A 21 1.78 13.71 20.86
CA THR A 21 1.41 13.59 19.45
C THR A 21 -0.08 13.21 19.32
N TYR A 22 -0.62 13.34 18.12
CA TYR A 22 -2.02 13.08 17.83
C TYR A 22 -2.25 12.57 16.41
N GLN A 23 -3.48 12.14 16.15
CA GLN A 23 -3.95 11.70 14.83
C GLN A 23 -5.17 12.50 14.43
N VAL A 24 -5.40 12.69 13.14
CA VAL A 24 -6.59 13.37 12.62
C VAL A 24 -7.60 12.35 12.13
N VAL A 25 -8.88 12.57 12.42
CA VAL A 25 -9.99 11.80 11.84
C VAL A 25 -10.94 12.79 11.16
N VAL A 26 -11.14 12.66 9.86
CA VAL A 26 -11.94 13.60 9.08
C VAL A 26 -12.58 12.92 7.88
N ALA A 27 -13.80 13.34 7.53
CA ALA A 27 -14.44 13.02 6.26
C ALA A 27 -14.43 14.27 5.38
N ALA A 28 -14.00 14.15 4.12
CA ALA A 28 -13.90 15.29 3.21
C ALA A 28 -14.22 14.89 1.77
N THR A 29 -14.80 15.82 1.01
CA THR A 29 -14.99 15.68 -0.44
C THR A 29 -13.66 15.74 -1.19
N GLN A 30 -13.68 15.43 -2.49
CA GLN A 30 -12.51 15.62 -3.37
C GLN A 30 -11.96 17.05 -3.38
N LYS A 31 -12.80 18.05 -3.11
CA LYS A 31 -12.41 19.46 -2.96
C LYS A 31 -12.05 19.84 -1.52
N LEU A 32 -11.88 18.84 -0.65
CA LEU A 32 -11.53 18.98 0.76
C LEU A 32 -12.58 19.75 1.58
N GLY A 33 -13.85 19.69 1.14
CA GLY A 33 -14.97 20.24 1.88
C GLY A 33 -15.42 19.27 2.98
N ILE A 34 -15.65 19.79 4.19
CA ILE A 34 -15.96 19.00 5.39
C ILE A 34 -17.32 19.33 6.02
N GLY A 35 -17.96 20.41 5.58
CA GLY A 35 -19.14 20.95 6.23
C GLY A 35 -19.89 21.94 5.34
N LYS A 36 -21.20 22.07 5.61
CA LYS A 36 -22.08 23.10 5.05
C LYS A 36 -23.05 23.57 6.14
N ASP A 37 -23.19 24.88 6.31
CA ASP A 37 -24.11 25.51 7.28
C ASP A 37 -23.95 25.00 8.73
N GLY A 38 -22.73 24.57 9.10
CA GLY A 38 -22.43 24.02 10.43
C GLY A 38 -22.76 22.54 10.63
N GLU A 39 -23.21 21.85 9.59
CA GLU A 39 -23.55 20.42 9.60
C GLU A 39 -22.69 19.61 8.62
N LEU A 40 -22.74 18.27 8.74
CA LEU A 40 -22.19 17.36 7.73
C LEU A 40 -23.14 17.32 6.53
N PRO A 41 -22.67 17.59 5.29
CA PRO A 41 -23.56 17.65 4.13
C PRO A 41 -23.89 16.27 3.53
N TRP A 42 -23.54 15.19 4.24
CA TRP A 42 -23.82 13.80 3.88
C TRP A 42 -24.31 13.01 5.09
N LYS A 43 -24.94 11.86 4.82
CA LYS A 43 -25.38 10.90 5.84
C LYS A 43 -24.77 9.54 5.55
N LEU A 44 -23.66 9.23 6.22
CA LEU A 44 -22.89 8.01 6.02
C LEU A 44 -22.76 7.24 7.35
N PRO A 45 -23.74 6.39 7.72
CA PRO A 45 -23.66 5.57 8.93
C PRO A 45 -22.37 4.75 9.05
N SER A 46 -21.86 4.24 7.94
CA SER A 46 -20.63 3.45 7.91
C SER A 46 -19.37 4.30 8.20
N ASP A 47 -19.35 5.56 7.78
CA ASP A 47 -18.31 6.54 8.16
C ASP A 47 -18.36 6.85 9.67
N LEU A 48 -19.55 7.12 10.21
CA LEU A 48 -19.71 7.36 11.65
C LEU A 48 -19.31 6.14 12.49
N LYS A 49 -19.57 4.93 11.98
CA LYS A 49 -19.11 3.68 12.59
C LYS A 49 -17.58 3.60 12.58
N PHE A 50 -16.94 3.87 11.44
CA PHE A 50 -15.48 3.91 11.34
C PHE A 50 -14.87 4.96 12.29
N PHE A 51 -15.40 6.19 12.29
CA PHE A 51 -15.01 7.26 13.22
C PHE A 51 -15.09 6.80 14.68
N LYS A 52 -16.21 6.15 15.06
CA LYS A 52 -16.39 5.63 16.42
C LYS A 52 -15.38 4.55 16.74
N GLU A 53 -15.19 3.57 15.86
CA GLU A 53 -14.22 2.48 16.07
C GLU A 53 -12.81 3.03 16.25
N VAL A 54 -12.31 3.84 15.31
CA VAL A 54 -10.97 4.46 15.36
C VAL A 54 -10.76 5.26 16.64
N THR A 55 -11.73 6.08 17.04
CA THR A 55 -11.59 6.96 18.21
C THR A 55 -11.86 6.27 19.54
N THR A 56 -12.37 5.03 19.57
CA THR A 56 -12.68 4.31 20.84
C THR A 56 -11.80 3.09 21.09
N THR A 57 -11.25 2.46 20.05
CA THR A 57 -10.42 1.27 20.23
C THR A 57 -9.07 1.59 20.87
N THR A 58 -8.80 0.95 22.00
CA THR A 58 -7.51 0.97 22.70
C THR A 58 -6.84 -0.40 22.63
N SER A 59 -5.51 -0.43 22.73
CA SER A 59 -4.75 -1.66 22.93
C SER A 59 -4.82 -2.12 24.39
N ASP A 60 -4.84 -1.17 25.32
CA ASP A 60 -5.05 -1.40 26.75
C ASP A 60 -6.52 -1.16 27.13
N PRO A 61 -7.27 -2.18 27.60
CA PRO A 61 -8.68 -2.05 27.94
C PRO A 61 -8.95 -1.16 29.16
N VAL A 62 -7.93 -0.83 29.96
CA VAL A 62 -8.04 0.07 31.12
C VAL A 62 -7.94 1.54 30.72
N LYS A 63 -7.34 1.82 29.56
CA LYS A 63 -7.15 3.19 29.04
C LYS A 63 -8.34 3.64 28.20
N LYS A 64 -8.42 4.96 27.98
CA LYS A 64 -9.35 5.59 27.03
C LYS A 64 -8.56 6.36 25.97
N ASN A 65 -9.22 6.70 24.87
CA ASN A 65 -8.69 7.68 23.92
C ASN A 65 -9.28 9.06 24.20
N ALA A 66 -8.59 10.11 23.77
CA ALA A 66 -9.08 11.48 23.81
C ALA A 66 -9.44 12.00 22.41
N VAL A 67 -10.45 12.86 22.36
CA VAL A 67 -10.87 13.58 21.16
C VAL A 67 -10.80 15.08 21.42
N ILE A 68 -10.12 15.81 20.54
CA ILE A 68 -9.98 17.26 20.57
C ILE A 68 -10.82 17.85 19.45
N MET A 69 -11.68 18.81 19.80
CA MET A 69 -12.50 19.51 18.83
C MET A 69 -12.68 20.99 19.14
N GLY A 70 -12.94 21.80 18.12
CA GLY A 70 -13.34 23.20 18.29
C GLY A 70 -14.77 23.34 18.83
N ARG A 71 -15.07 24.48 19.46
CA ARG A 71 -16.39 24.79 20.02
C ARG A 71 -17.56 24.55 19.04
N LYS A 72 -17.46 25.02 17.79
CA LYS A 72 -18.54 24.86 16.80
C LYS A 72 -18.81 23.39 16.47
N THR A 73 -17.77 22.57 16.38
CA THR A 73 -17.88 21.11 16.18
C THR A 73 -18.52 20.46 17.41
N TRP A 74 -18.16 20.88 18.61
CA TRP A 74 -18.85 20.42 19.81
C TRP A 74 -20.35 20.77 19.75
N GLU A 75 -20.70 22.00 19.42
CA GLU A 75 -22.08 22.46 19.31
C GLU A 75 -22.89 21.68 18.27
N SER A 76 -22.27 21.29 17.13
CA SER A 76 -22.93 20.52 16.06
C SER A 76 -23.19 19.05 16.40
N ILE A 77 -22.55 18.48 17.44
CA ILE A 77 -22.80 17.10 17.87
C ILE A 77 -24.22 17.00 18.47
N PRO A 78 -25.07 16.05 18.01
CA PRO A 78 -26.41 15.85 18.56
C PRO A 78 -26.39 15.61 20.07
N LEU A 79 -27.35 16.20 20.81
CA LEU A 79 -27.40 16.11 22.28
C LEU A 79 -27.38 14.67 22.81
N LYS A 80 -27.99 13.72 22.10
CA LYS A 80 -28.01 12.29 22.49
C LYS A 80 -26.63 11.61 22.42
N GLU A 81 -25.72 12.14 21.61
CA GLU A 81 -24.35 11.63 21.40
C GLU A 81 -23.31 12.44 22.16
N LYS A 82 -23.72 13.52 22.85
CA LYS A 82 -22.87 14.43 23.63
C LYS A 82 -22.95 14.07 25.13
N PRO A 83 -21.82 13.91 25.84
CA PRO A 83 -20.46 13.83 25.32
C PRO A 83 -20.22 12.53 24.53
N LEU A 84 -19.20 12.52 23.67
CA LEU A 84 -18.85 11.30 22.93
C LEU A 84 -18.43 10.21 23.93
N ARG A 85 -19.30 9.21 24.11
CA ARG A 85 -19.13 8.13 25.10
C ARG A 85 -17.81 7.36 24.89
N ASN A 86 -17.28 6.82 25.98
CA ASN A 86 -16.03 6.04 26.06
C ASN A 86 -14.78 6.76 25.54
N ARG A 87 -14.83 8.10 25.47
CA ARG A 87 -13.73 8.97 25.06
C ARG A 87 -13.61 10.12 26.05
N PHE A 88 -12.40 10.64 26.18
CA PHE A 88 -12.15 11.88 26.90
C PHE A 88 -12.31 13.07 25.93
N ASN A 89 -13.25 13.97 26.20
CA ASN A 89 -13.64 15.03 25.28
C ASN A 89 -12.95 16.33 25.65
N ILE A 90 -12.22 16.93 24.71
CA ILE A 90 -11.54 18.21 24.90
C ILE A 90 -12.11 19.22 23.91
N VAL A 91 -12.67 20.31 24.43
CA VAL A 91 -13.27 21.38 23.64
C VAL A 91 -12.36 22.61 23.66
N LEU A 92 -11.88 23.02 22.48
CA LEU A 92 -11.08 24.22 22.31
C LEU A 92 -11.99 25.45 22.26
N THR A 93 -11.82 26.36 23.24
CA THR A 93 -12.58 27.61 23.33
C THR A 93 -11.75 28.71 23.98
N ARG A 94 -11.86 29.94 23.44
CA ARG A 94 -11.28 31.15 24.02
C ARG A 94 -12.22 31.85 25.00
N SER A 95 -13.50 31.47 25.02
CA SER A 95 -14.51 32.06 25.91
C SER A 95 -14.44 31.38 27.28
N GLY A 96 -13.97 32.11 28.31
CA GLY A 96 -13.83 31.60 29.68
C GLY A 96 -15.14 31.30 30.43
N ARG A 97 -16.29 31.36 29.75
CA ARG A 97 -17.62 31.01 30.28
C ARG A 97 -18.30 30.02 29.33
N PHE A 98 -17.80 28.79 29.32
CA PHE A 98 -18.44 27.69 28.63
C PHE A 98 -18.77 26.65 29.70
N ASP A 99 -20.04 26.62 30.14
CA ASP A 99 -20.57 25.82 31.27
C ASP A 99 -20.67 24.33 30.91
N ILE A 100 -19.60 23.74 30.39
CA ILE A 100 -19.50 22.32 30.02
C ILE A 100 -18.57 21.56 30.96
N ALA A 101 -17.79 22.27 31.77
CA ALA A 101 -16.82 21.71 32.71
C ALA A 101 -17.46 20.90 33.88
N THR A 102 -18.77 20.71 33.90
CA THR A 102 -19.49 19.91 34.91
C THR A 102 -19.77 18.47 34.49
N GLU A 103 -19.56 18.10 33.21
CA GLU A 103 -19.76 16.74 32.73
C GLU A 103 -18.49 15.88 32.90
N GLU A 104 -18.67 14.65 33.41
CA GLU A 104 -17.56 13.71 33.59
C GLU A 104 -16.92 13.37 32.23
N ASN A 105 -15.58 13.45 32.13
CA ASN A 105 -14.80 13.22 30.91
C ASN A 105 -14.91 14.34 29.85
N VAL A 106 -15.29 15.57 30.22
CA VAL A 106 -15.23 16.74 29.34
C VAL A 106 -14.37 17.86 29.95
N VAL A 107 -13.45 18.41 29.16
CA VAL A 107 -12.59 19.54 29.57
C VAL A 107 -12.52 20.60 28.48
N THR A 108 -12.41 21.85 28.89
CA THR A 108 -12.17 22.98 27.97
C THR A 108 -10.70 23.41 28.01
N CYS A 109 -10.10 23.64 26.86
CA CYS A 109 -8.74 24.17 26.73
C CYS A 109 -8.72 25.42 25.85
N ALA A 110 -7.80 26.35 26.11
CA ALA A 110 -7.69 27.61 25.35
C ALA A 110 -7.04 27.42 23.97
N SER A 111 -6.22 26.38 23.81
CA SER A 111 -5.46 26.08 22.58
C SER A 111 -5.13 24.60 22.45
N MET A 112 -4.81 24.16 21.22
CA MET A 112 -4.31 22.80 20.94
C MET A 112 -3.09 22.48 21.81
N THR A 113 -2.10 23.37 21.82
CA THR A 113 -0.89 23.25 22.64
C THR A 113 -1.19 23.03 24.12
N SER A 114 -2.12 23.80 24.71
CA SER A 114 -2.50 23.62 26.11
C SER A 114 -3.15 22.25 26.37
N ALA A 115 -3.97 21.76 25.43
CA ALA A 115 -4.57 20.43 25.50
C ALA A 115 -3.49 19.33 25.43
N LEU A 116 -2.59 19.39 24.47
CA LEU A 116 -1.54 18.37 24.29
C LEU A 116 -0.58 18.31 25.49
N ARG A 117 -0.24 19.45 26.10
CA ARG A 117 0.58 19.51 27.34
C ARG A 117 -0.15 18.93 28.55
N MET A 118 -1.45 19.22 28.69
CA MET A 118 -2.27 18.62 29.74
C MET A 118 -2.28 17.10 29.61
N MET A 119 -2.40 16.59 28.38
CA MET A 119 -2.42 15.16 28.07
C MET A 119 -1.04 14.48 28.23
N ALA A 120 0.05 15.25 28.15
CA ALA A 120 1.40 14.78 28.46
C ALA A 120 1.65 14.66 29.99
N SER A 121 0.79 15.25 30.81
CA SER A 121 0.95 15.31 32.27
C SER A 121 0.08 14.28 33.00
N ALA A 122 0.47 13.91 34.22
CA ALA A 122 -0.35 13.06 35.08
C ALA A 122 -1.65 13.79 35.50
N PRO A 123 -2.78 13.09 35.66
CA PRO A 123 -2.95 11.64 35.50
C PRO A 123 -3.20 11.19 34.04
N PHE A 124 -3.41 12.12 33.11
CA PHE A 124 -3.83 11.82 31.73
C PHE A 124 -2.84 10.99 30.95
N CYS A 125 -1.53 11.18 31.17
CA CYS A 125 -0.53 10.39 30.46
C CYS A 125 -0.56 8.88 30.81
N LEU A 126 -1.18 8.50 31.92
CA LEU A 126 -1.34 7.11 32.36
C LEU A 126 -2.68 6.52 31.92
N THR A 127 -3.72 7.34 31.82
CA THR A 127 -5.09 6.89 31.53
C THR A 127 -5.49 7.03 30.06
N ILE A 128 -4.80 7.89 29.30
CA ILE A 128 -5.09 8.15 27.89
C ILE A 128 -4.05 7.49 27.00
N GLU A 129 -4.52 6.65 26.08
CA GLU A 129 -3.67 5.93 25.13
C GLU A 129 -3.35 6.78 23.90
N LYS A 130 -4.37 7.25 23.18
CA LYS A 130 -4.20 8.03 21.94
C LYS A 130 -5.03 9.31 21.95
N VAL A 131 -4.59 10.29 21.17
CA VAL A 131 -5.25 11.60 21.00
C VAL A 131 -5.68 11.77 19.55
N PHE A 132 -6.94 12.11 19.33
CA PHE A 132 -7.52 12.35 18.01
C PHE A 132 -8.03 13.77 17.87
N VAL A 133 -7.66 14.47 16.80
CA VAL A 133 -8.24 15.76 16.41
C VAL A 133 -9.34 15.51 15.40
N ILE A 134 -10.55 15.97 15.69
CA ILE A 134 -11.77 15.56 14.95
C ILE A 134 -12.53 16.74 14.30
N GLY A 135 -12.01 17.97 14.39
CA GLY A 135 -12.68 19.16 13.86
C GLY A 135 -12.51 20.40 14.75
N GLY A 136 -12.96 21.59 14.36
CA GLY A 136 -13.57 21.96 13.09
C GLY A 136 -12.55 22.53 12.10
N GLY A 137 -13.01 23.23 11.06
CA GLY A 137 -12.16 23.69 9.96
C GLY A 137 -10.93 24.51 10.38
N GLU A 138 -11.03 25.41 11.38
CA GLU A 138 -9.87 26.15 11.93
C GLU A 138 -8.86 25.20 12.60
N VAL A 139 -9.35 24.31 13.47
CA VAL A 139 -8.51 23.35 14.19
C VAL A 139 -7.81 22.38 13.24
N LEU A 140 -8.53 21.86 12.24
CA LEU A 140 -7.96 20.94 11.26
C LEU A 140 -6.96 21.62 10.32
N ARG A 141 -7.16 22.91 10.00
CA ARG A 141 -6.19 23.67 9.20
C ARG A 141 -4.83 23.75 9.86
N ASP A 142 -4.81 23.93 11.17
CA ASP A 142 -3.58 24.02 11.94
C ASP A 142 -3.01 22.64 12.29
N ALA A 143 -3.86 21.62 12.43
CA ALA A 143 -3.46 20.29 12.90
C ALA A 143 -3.02 19.32 11.79
N LEU A 144 -3.67 19.34 10.62
CA LEU A 144 -3.59 18.24 9.64
C LEU A 144 -2.18 17.94 9.15
N ASN A 145 -1.38 18.97 8.86
CA ASN A 145 0.00 18.80 8.38
C ASN A 145 1.06 19.16 9.44
N ALA A 146 0.66 19.51 10.67
CA ALA A 146 1.60 19.94 11.71
C ALA A 146 2.49 18.78 12.22
N PRO A 147 3.72 19.08 12.69
CA PRO A 147 4.70 18.04 13.08
C PRO A 147 4.19 17.03 14.12
N GLY A 148 3.29 17.46 15.01
CA GLY A 148 2.67 16.58 16.02
C GLY A 148 1.62 15.59 15.50
N CYS A 149 1.21 15.69 14.22
CA CYS A 149 0.24 14.79 13.60
C CYS A 149 0.93 13.54 13.02
N GLU A 150 0.68 12.37 13.59
CA GLU A 150 1.30 11.09 13.19
C GLU A 150 0.52 10.34 12.12
N ALA A 151 -0.81 10.49 12.09
CA ALA A 151 -1.67 9.83 11.12
C ALA A 151 -2.90 10.67 10.76
N ILE A 152 -3.41 10.46 9.55
CA ILE A 152 -4.65 11.06 9.06
C ILE A 152 -5.56 9.95 8.59
N HIS A 153 -6.68 9.75 9.29
CA HIS A 153 -7.76 8.86 8.90
C HIS A 153 -8.80 9.67 8.13
N LEU A 154 -8.72 9.58 6.80
CA LEU A 154 -9.56 10.31 5.86
C LEU A 154 -10.65 9.41 5.30
N THR A 155 -11.91 9.76 5.51
CA THR A 155 -13.01 9.27 4.66
C THR A 155 -13.07 10.16 3.42
N ASN A 156 -12.56 9.66 2.31
CA ASN A 156 -12.48 10.35 1.02
C ASN A 156 -13.79 10.19 0.26
N ILE A 157 -14.61 11.24 0.24
CA ILE A 157 -15.91 11.27 -0.43
C ILE A 157 -15.69 11.68 -1.89
N GLU A 158 -15.95 10.72 -2.79
CA GLU A 158 -15.74 10.85 -4.23
C GLU A 158 -16.93 11.54 -4.93
N THR A 159 -18.07 11.63 -4.25
CA THR A 159 -19.26 12.32 -4.76
C THR A 159 -19.12 13.83 -4.60
N ASN A 160 -19.48 14.59 -5.64
CA ASN A 160 -19.44 16.05 -5.59
C ASN A 160 -20.58 16.58 -4.71
N ILE A 161 -20.23 17.15 -3.57
CA ILE A 161 -21.16 17.71 -2.58
C ILE A 161 -20.71 19.14 -2.28
N GLU A 162 -21.66 20.07 -2.22
CA GLU A 162 -21.40 21.48 -1.91
C GLU A 162 -20.99 21.64 -0.43
N CYS A 163 -19.97 22.45 -0.18
CA CYS A 163 -19.42 22.73 1.15
C CYS A 163 -19.06 24.21 1.28
N ASP A 164 -19.08 24.74 2.50
CA ASP A 164 -18.60 26.09 2.85
C ASP A 164 -17.37 26.07 3.76
N THR A 165 -17.07 24.92 4.35
CA THR A 165 -15.98 24.70 5.29
C THR A 165 -14.99 23.71 4.71
N PHE A 166 -13.72 24.09 4.65
CA PHE A 166 -12.66 23.35 3.95
C PHE A 166 -11.40 23.17 4.79
N ILE A 167 -10.69 22.07 4.54
CA ILE A 167 -9.38 21.73 5.13
C ILE A 167 -8.26 21.81 4.07
N PRO A 168 -6.98 21.98 4.47
CA PRO A 168 -5.86 21.91 3.54
C PRO A 168 -5.66 20.50 2.99
N PRO A 169 -5.00 20.35 1.83
CA PRO A 169 -4.62 19.03 1.32
C PRO A 169 -3.64 18.34 2.26
N VAL A 170 -3.67 17.01 2.27
CA VAL A 170 -2.66 16.18 2.93
C VAL A 170 -1.32 16.39 2.22
N ASP A 171 -0.28 16.72 2.96
CA ASP A 171 1.07 16.88 2.42
C ASP A 171 1.70 15.51 2.15
N LEU A 172 1.63 15.06 0.89
CA LEU A 172 2.16 13.77 0.46
C LEU A 172 3.70 13.69 0.46
N SER A 173 4.42 14.79 0.73
CA SER A 173 5.87 14.74 0.91
C SER A 173 6.27 14.14 2.26
N VAL A 174 5.39 14.26 3.26
CA VAL A 174 5.60 13.74 4.62
C VAL A 174 4.58 12.68 5.01
N PHE A 175 3.44 12.58 4.33
CA PHE A 175 2.41 11.57 4.59
C PHE A 175 2.34 10.53 3.47
N HIS A 176 2.51 9.26 3.84
CA HIS A 176 2.37 8.14 2.90
C HIS A 176 1.11 7.33 3.20
N PRO A 177 0.39 6.83 2.19
CA PRO A 177 -0.74 5.94 2.39
C PRO A 177 -0.32 4.64 3.12
N TRP A 178 -0.97 4.34 4.23
CA TRP A 178 -0.83 3.07 4.96
C TRP A 178 -1.87 2.05 4.51
N TYR A 179 -3.10 2.52 4.28
CA TYR A 179 -4.23 1.68 3.92
C TYR A 179 -5.24 2.48 3.10
N SER A 180 -5.83 1.84 2.10
CA SER A 180 -7.01 2.34 1.39
C SER A 180 -8.04 1.22 1.25
N SER A 181 -9.27 1.47 1.68
CA SER A 181 -10.38 0.57 1.38
C SER A 181 -10.72 0.59 -0.11
N PHE A 182 -11.45 -0.43 -0.55
CA PHE A 182 -12.20 -0.34 -1.80
C PHE A 182 -13.29 0.73 -1.67
N PRO A 183 -13.69 1.38 -2.78
CA PRO A 183 -14.80 2.30 -2.76
C PRO A 183 -16.09 1.63 -2.31
N LEU A 184 -16.83 2.30 -1.44
CA LEU A 184 -18.14 1.92 -0.94
C LEU A 184 -19.18 2.88 -1.51
N VAL A 185 -20.41 2.42 -1.66
CA VAL A 185 -21.55 3.26 -2.02
C VAL A 185 -22.62 3.13 -0.93
N GLU A 186 -22.93 4.23 -0.26
CA GLU A 186 -23.99 4.31 0.75
C GLU A 186 -24.79 5.59 0.50
N ASN A 187 -26.13 5.51 0.47
CA ASN A 187 -27.00 6.66 0.22
C ASN A 187 -26.59 7.50 -1.02
N ASN A 188 -26.33 6.81 -2.15
CA ASN A 188 -25.85 7.42 -3.42
C ASN A 188 -24.55 8.21 -3.30
N THR A 189 -23.78 8.01 -2.23
CA THR A 189 -22.49 8.64 -2.01
C THR A 189 -21.40 7.59 -2.10
N LYS A 190 -20.51 7.74 -3.09
CA LYS A 190 -19.30 6.93 -3.23
C LYS A 190 -18.19 7.51 -2.35
N TYR A 191 -17.54 6.68 -1.54
CA TYR A 191 -16.43 7.08 -0.68
C TYR A 191 -15.49 5.91 -0.36
N SER A 192 -14.29 6.22 0.14
CA SER A 192 -13.29 5.25 0.57
C SER A 192 -12.64 5.67 1.88
N PHE A 193 -12.24 4.71 2.71
CA PHE A 193 -11.46 4.96 3.92
C PHE A 193 -9.98 4.91 3.58
N VAL A 194 -9.26 5.98 3.87
CA VAL A 194 -7.82 6.09 3.64
C VAL A 194 -7.15 6.45 4.95
N THR A 195 -6.05 5.77 5.27
CA THR A 195 -5.16 6.19 6.35
C THR A 195 -3.82 6.57 5.76
N PHE A 196 -3.36 7.77 6.09
CA PHE A 196 -2.01 8.22 5.84
C PHE A 196 -1.23 8.19 7.16
N VAL A 197 0.05 7.83 7.08
CA VAL A 197 0.99 7.90 8.19
C VAL A 197 2.09 8.89 7.86
N ARG A 198 2.51 9.66 8.87
CA ARG A 198 3.67 10.52 8.74
C ARG A 198 4.91 9.64 8.62
N VAL A 199 5.77 9.99 7.66
CA VAL A 199 7.05 9.36 7.43
C VAL A 199 8.10 10.46 7.57
N ARG A 200 9.00 10.34 8.54
CA ARG A 200 10.07 11.32 8.77
C ARG A 200 11.30 10.96 7.94
N ASN A 201 11.75 11.88 7.10
CA ASN A 201 13.04 11.77 6.44
C ASN A 201 14.12 12.22 7.42
N SER A 202 15.13 11.38 7.64
CA SER A 202 16.25 11.63 8.56
C SER A 202 17.05 12.92 8.29
N ALA A 203 16.91 13.53 7.10
CA ALA A 203 17.64 14.74 6.72
C ALA A 203 16.90 16.07 6.96
N THR A 204 15.56 16.09 7.05
CA THR A 204 14.80 17.36 6.96
C THR A 204 14.38 17.94 8.31
N GLU A 205 14.44 17.17 9.41
CA GLU A 205 14.08 17.66 10.75
C GLU A 205 15.29 17.86 11.69
N MET A 206 16.51 17.53 11.24
CA MET A 206 17.74 17.79 12.02
C MET A 206 18.38 19.16 11.75
N HIS A 207 17.81 20.00 10.87
CA HIS A 207 18.44 21.27 10.46
C HIS A 207 18.23 22.47 11.40
N ASP A 208 17.77 22.25 12.65
CA ASP A 208 17.76 23.28 13.70
C ASP A 208 18.97 23.21 14.66
N GLN A 209 20.00 22.41 14.36
CA GLN A 209 21.31 22.49 15.03
C GLN A 209 22.44 22.43 14.00
N LYS A 210 23.01 23.59 13.67
CA LYS A 210 24.29 23.70 12.96
C LYS A 210 25.43 23.36 13.92
N ASP A 211 26.40 22.58 13.44
CA ASP A 211 27.79 23.03 13.31
C ASP A 211 28.56 22.14 12.31
N GLU A 212 29.61 22.73 11.76
CA GLU A 212 30.39 22.38 10.56
C GLU A 212 31.21 21.08 10.66
N GLU A 213 31.34 20.32 9.54
CA GLU A 213 32.61 20.02 8.85
C GLU A 213 32.46 18.96 7.73
N THR A 214 33.35 19.07 6.73
CA THR A 214 33.40 18.40 5.42
C THR A 214 33.75 16.90 5.43
N ASN A 215 33.14 16.08 4.55
CA ASN A 215 33.87 15.16 3.65
C ASN A 215 33.00 14.43 2.61
N ASP A 216 33.57 14.24 1.42
CA ASP A 216 33.03 13.51 0.26
C ASP A 216 32.81 12.00 0.53
N GLY A 217 31.62 11.50 0.16
CA GLY A 217 31.24 10.08 0.21
C GLY A 217 30.04 9.76 -0.70
N PRO A 218 29.82 8.49 -1.10
CA PRO A 218 28.84 8.08 -2.13
C PRO A 218 27.39 8.31 -1.66
N PRO A 219 26.39 8.37 -2.57
CA PRO A 219 25.08 8.93 -2.27
C PRO A 219 24.44 8.21 -1.09
N CYS A 220 24.11 8.98 -0.05
CA CYS A 220 23.61 8.50 1.22
C CYS A 220 22.34 7.66 1.04
N ASN A 221 22.40 6.40 1.47
CA ASN A 221 21.23 5.59 1.76
C ASN A 221 20.43 6.27 2.87
N HIS A 222 19.35 6.94 2.52
CA HIS A 222 18.42 7.57 3.46
C HIS A 222 17.75 6.49 4.30
N LYS A 223 18.20 6.30 5.55
CA LYS A 223 17.54 5.42 6.51
C LYS A 223 16.42 6.19 7.21
N PHE A 224 15.21 5.64 7.15
CA PHE A 224 14.12 6.06 8.01
C PHE A 224 14.38 5.53 9.42
N GLU A 225 14.27 6.38 10.44
CA GLU A 225 14.21 5.89 11.82
C GLU A 225 12.92 5.08 11.96
N VAL A 226 13.07 3.83 12.42
CA VAL A 226 11.95 2.92 12.63
C VAL A 226 11.21 3.40 13.88
N GLU A 227 10.31 4.36 13.73
CA GLU A 227 9.16 4.42 14.63
C GLU A 227 8.29 3.21 14.27
N GLU A 228 8.20 2.23 15.16
CA GLU A 228 7.17 1.21 15.04
C GLU A 228 5.82 1.94 14.90
N PHE A 229 5.06 1.69 13.84
CA PHE A 229 3.73 2.29 13.56
C PHE A 229 2.66 1.90 14.62
N SER A 230 3.11 1.46 15.80
CA SER A 230 2.40 1.17 17.03
C SER A 230 1.50 2.30 17.53
N PHE A 231 1.75 3.55 17.11
CA PHE A 231 0.83 4.67 17.36
C PHE A 231 -0.52 4.47 16.65
N LEU A 232 -0.58 3.73 15.54
CA LEU A 232 -1.84 3.43 14.87
C LEU A 232 -2.76 2.59 15.77
N PRO A 233 -4.09 2.79 15.71
CA PRO A 233 -5.03 1.83 16.27
C PRO A 233 -4.77 0.44 15.67
N LYS A 234 -4.77 -0.61 16.50
CA LYS A 234 -4.49 -2.00 16.07
C LYS A 234 -5.30 -2.42 14.84
N MET A 235 -6.59 -2.05 14.82
CA MET A 235 -7.49 -2.33 13.70
C MET A 235 -7.11 -1.64 12.38
N VAL A 236 -6.33 -0.55 12.41
CA VAL A 236 -5.82 0.16 11.24
C VAL A 236 -4.44 -0.38 10.86
N LEU A 237 -3.58 -0.64 11.85
CA LEU A 237 -2.27 -1.27 11.65
C LEU A 237 -2.42 -2.58 10.86
N GLU A 238 -3.30 -3.47 11.31
CA GLU A 238 -3.51 -4.81 10.73
C GLU A 238 -4.19 -4.80 9.35
N ARG A 239 -4.66 -3.63 8.86
CA ARG A 239 -5.26 -3.48 7.53
C ARG A 239 -4.23 -3.27 6.42
N HIS A 240 -2.95 -3.08 6.73
CA HIS A 240 -1.90 -2.97 5.72
C HIS A 240 -1.90 -4.22 4.82
N GLU A 241 -1.92 -4.03 3.51
CA GLU A 241 -2.20 -5.15 2.59
C GLU A 241 -1.04 -6.15 2.48
N GLU A 242 0.18 -5.77 2.86
CA GLU A 242 1.32 -6.70 2.99
C GLU A 242 1.04 -7.83 3.99
N PHE A 243 0.20 -7.61 5.01
CA PHE A 243 -0.19 -8.68 5.93
C PHE A 243 -0.94 -9.82 5.23
N LYS A 244 -1.52 -9.62 4.04
CA LYS A 244 -2.14 -10.71 3.26
C LYS A 244 -1.08 -11.74 2.85
N TYR A 245 0.08 -11.28 2.37
CA TYR A 245 1.22 -12.13 2.05
C TYR A 245 1.83 -12.76 3.32
N LEU A 246 2.09 -11.96 4.36
CA LEU A 246 2.74 -12.44 5.58
C LEU A 246 1.91 -13.50 6.31
N LYS A 247 0.59 -13.28 6.43
CA LYS A 247 -0.32 -14.27 7.04
C LYS A 247 -0.36 -15.57 6.23
N LEU A 248 -0.32 -15.49 4.90
CA LEU A 248 -0.29 -16.68 4.05
C LEU A 248 1.03 -17.45 4.21
N VAL A 249 2.17 -16.76 4.25
CA VAL A 249 3.47 -17.38 4.56
C VAL A 249 3.44 -18.08 5.92
N GLN A 250 2.99 -17.38 6.96
CA GLN A 250 2.88 -17.92 8.31
C GLN A 250 2.00 -19.17 8.36
N ASP A 251 0.86 -19.14 7.68
CA ASP A 251 -0.08 -20.25 7.61
C ASP A 251 0.46 -21.45 6.82
N ILE A 252 1.24 -21.23 5.75
CA ILE A 252 1.93 -22.30 5.02
C ILE A 252 3.03 -22.93 5.90
N ILE A 253 3.81 -22.14 6.63
CA ILE A 253 4.85 -22.66 7.52
C ILE A 253 4.22 -23.49 8.66
N ALA A 254 3.15 -22.98 9.28
CA ALA A 254 2.52 -23.64 10.42
C ALA A 254 1.68 -24.87 10.02
N ASN A 255 0.92 -24.77 8.93
CA ASN A 255 -0.15 -25.73 8.59
C ASN A 255 -0.02 -26.33 7.18
N GLY A 256 1.07 -26.05 6.46
CA GLY A 256 1.27 -26.53 5.09
C GLY A 256 1.54 -28.03 5.02
N ALA A 257 1.00 -28.67 3.98
CA ALA A 257 1.28 -30.06 3.69
C ALA A 257 2.74 -30.21 3.24
N ARG A 258 3.47 -31.11 3.90
CA ARG A 258 4.83 -31.49 3.50
C ARG A 258 4.77 -32.24 2.17
N LYS A 259 5.46 -31.74 1.16
CA LYS A 259 5.62 -32.40 -0.13
C LYS A 259 7.10 -32.57 -0.46
N ASN A 260 7.39 -33.60 -1.23
CA ASN A 260 8.64 -33.66 -1.98
C ASN A 260 8.44 -32.88 -3.28
N ASP A 261 9.51 -32.31 -3.82
CA ASP A 261 9.49 -31.53 -5.05
C ASP A 261 10.54 -32.03 -6.05
N ARG A 262 10.50 -31.48 -7.26
CA ARG A 262 11.46 -31.81 -8.33
C ARG A 262 12.90 -31.37 -8.02
N THR A 263 13.08 -30.45 -7.07
CA THR A 263 14.37 -29.84 -6.71
C THR A 263 15.05 -30.55 -5.53
N LEU A 264 14.42 -31.61 -4.99
CA LEU A 264 14.87 -32.38 -3.82
C LEU A 264 14.99 -31.59 -2.51
N THR A 265 14.57 -30.32 -2.50
CA THR A 265 14.58 -29.46 -1.31
C THR A 265 13.39 -29.78 -0.41
N GLY A 266 12.26 -30.12 -1.02
CA GLY A 266 10.98 -30.31 -0.36
C GLY A 266 10.32 -28.98 0.01
N THR A 267 8.99 -29.02 0.12
CA THR A 267 8.16 -27.85 0.36
C THR A 267 7.15 -28.07 1.49
N LEU A 268 6.69 -26.96 2.05
CA LEU A 268 5.44 -26.84 2.78
C LEU A 268 4.45 -26.13 1.86
N SER A 269 3.24 -26.68 1.66
CA SER A 269 2.33 -26.15 0.64
C SER A 269 0.87 -26.10 1.06
N LYS A 270 0.13 -25.15 0.49
CA LYS A 270 -1.33 -25.08 0.49
C LYS A 270 -1.84 -24.97 -0.94
N PHE A 271 -3.04 -25.49 -1.18
CA PHE A 271 -3.66 -25.48 -2.49
C PHE A 271 -4.90 -24.57 -2.52
N GLY A 272 -4.98 -23.68 -3.50
CA GLY A 272 -6.12 -22.78 -3.69
C GLY A 272 -6.11 -21.59 -2.73
N CYS A 273 -5.13 -20.70 -2.87
CA CYS A 273 -5.00 -19.47 -2.08
C CYS A 273 -5.36 -18.24 -2.91
N GLN A 274 -5.72 -17.13 -2.25
CA GLN A 274 -6.01 -15.87 -2.92
C GLN A 274 -5.52 -14.67 -2.09
N MET A 275 -4.96 -13.67 -2.77
CA MET A 275 -4.65 -12.35 -2.21
C MET A 275 -5.22 -11.26 -3.13
N ARG A 276 -5.54 -10.10 -2.57
CA ARG A 276 -6.04 -8.93 -3.31
C ARG A 276 -5.25 -7.70 -2.91
N PHE A 277 -4.91 -6.82 -3.84
CA PHE A 277 -4.14 -5.61 -3.59
C PHE A 277 -4.79 -4.42 -4.29
N ASN A 278 -5.00 -3.33 -3.56
CA ASN A 278 -5.59 -2.10 -4.08
C ASN A 278 -4.50 -1.27 -4.78
N LEU A 279 -4.75 -0.85 -6.02
CA LEU A 279 -3.79 -0.11 -6.85
C LEU A 279 -4.08 1.40 -6.92
N ARG A 280 -5.15 1.87 -6.29
CA ARG A 280 -5.66 3.26 -6.44
C ARG A 280 -4.79 4.33 -5.80
N ARG A 281 -4.00 3.98 -4.77
CA ARG A 281 -3.27 4.95 -3.93
C ARG A 281 -1.79 4.65 -3.73
N TYR A 282 -1.38 3.40 -3.94
CA TYR A 282 -0.03 2.91 -3.72
C TYR A 282 0.22 1.68 -4.59
N PHE A 283 1.47 1.27 -4.67
CA PHE A 283 1.92 0.14 -5.48
C PHE A 283 2.39 -1.01 -4.57
N PRO A 284 1.81 -2.22 -4.67
CA PRO A 284 2.06 -3.30 -3.72
C PRO A 284 3.44 -3.95 -3.95
N LEU A 285 4.49 -3.25 -3.53
CA LEU A 285 5.86 -3.74 -3.50
C LEU A 285 6.26 -3.96 -2.05
N LEU A 286 6.51 -5.22 -1.69
CA LEU A 286 6.76 -5.63 -0.30
C LEU A 286 7.87 -4.79 0.35
N THR A 287 7.66 -4.46 1.62
CA THR A 287 8.55 -3.63 2.43
C THR A 287 9.23 -4.41 3.54
N THR A 288 8.68 -5.55 3.98
CA THR A 288 9.34 -6.43 4.96
C THR A 288 10.62 -7.06 4.43
N LYS A 289 10.86 -7.01 3.12
CA LYS A 289 12.17 -7.23 2.49
C LYS A 289 12.29 -6.41 1.21
N ARG A 290 13.52 -6.07 0.83
CA ARG A 290 13.80 -5.43 -0.46
C ARG A 290 13.50 -6.39 -1.62
N VAL A 291 12.61 -5.98 -2.51
CA VAL A 291 12.29 -6.65 -3.78
C VAL A 291 13.13 -6.03 -4.90
N PHE A 292 13.59 -6.87 -5.84
CA PHE A 292 14.43 -6.43 -6.95
C PHE A 292 13.61 -5.71 -8.04
N TRP A 293 13.22 -4.47 -7.78
CA TRP A 293 12.34 -3.66 -8.64
C TRP A 293 12.81 -3.57 -10.10
N ARG A 294 14.09 -3.27 -10.33
CA ARG A 294 14.63 -3.17 -11.70
C ARG A 294 14.46 -4.49 -12.46
N GLY A 295 14.65 -5.63 -11.80
CA GLY A 295 14.36 -6.94 -12.38
C GLY A 295 12.90 -7.10 -12.76
N VAL A 296 11.96 -6.69 -11.89
CA VAL A 296 10.51 -6.72 -12.17
C VAL A 296 10.16 -5.95 -13.42
N VAL A 297 10.66 -4.72 -13.54
CA VAL A 297 10.37 -3.85 -14.69
C VAL A 297 10.95 -4.43 -15.98
N GLU A 298 12.24 -4.78 -15.97
CA GLU A 298 12.93 -5.24 -17.19
C GLU A 298 12.41 -6.60 -17.67
N GLU A 299 12.07 -7.52 -16.77
CA GLU A 299 11.44 -8.79 -17.14
C GLU A 299 10.07 -8.57 -17.76
N LEU A 300 9.25 -7.69 -17.17
CA LEU A 300 7.93 -7.42 -17.71
C LEU A 300 8.01 -6.77 -19.10
N LEU A 301 8.92 -5.82 -19.31
CA LEU A 301 9.15 -5.23 -20.63
C LEU A 301 9.65 -6.28 -21.64
N TRP A 302 10.49 -7.22 -21.21
CA TRP A 302 10.94 -8.35 -22.02
C TRP A 302 9.81 -9.33 -22.37
N PHE A 303 8.86 -9.57 -21.47
CA PHE A 303 7.64 -10.32 -21.79
C PHE A 303 6.74 -9.56 -22.76
N ILE A 304 6.55 -8.25 -22.56
CA ILE A 304 5.75 -7.41 -23.45
C ILE A 304 6.34 -7.45 -24.86
N SER A 305 7.66 -7.33 -25.03
CA SER A 305 8.28 -7.36 -26.35
C SER A 305 8.19 -8.71 -27.09
N GLY A 306 7.72 -9.77 -26.44
CA GLY A 306 7.64 -11.11 -27.02
C GLY A 306 8.97 -11.86 -27.05
N SER A 307 10.03 -11.29 -26.47
CA SER A 307 11.37 -11.86 -26.49
C SER A 307 11.48 -13.15 -25.66
N THR A 308 12.30 -14.09 -26.15
CA THR A 308 12.59 -15.38 -25.51
C THR A 308 14.08 -15.58 -25.23
N ASN A 309 14.91 -14.59 -25.60
CA ASN A 309 16.35 -14.58 -25.40
C ASN A 309 16.71 -14.01 -24.02
N ALA A 310 17.19 -14.86 -23.11
CA ALA A 310 17.62 -14.45 -21.77
C ALA A 310 18.80 -13.46 -21.79
N LYS A 311 19.64 -13.49 -22.83
CA LYS A 311 20.82 -12.61 -22.96
C LYS A 311 20.44 -11.13 -22.99
N VAL A 312 19.25 -10.79 -23.49
CA VAL A 312 18.73 -9.40 -23.48
C VAL A 312 18.60 -8.87 -22.05
N LEU A 313 18.24 -9.73 -21.09
CA LEU A 313 18.17 -9.39 -19.68
C LEU A 313 19.57 -9.37 -19.05
N GLU A 314 20.43 -10.34 -19.39
CA GLU A 314 21.82 -10.43 -18.90
C GLU A 314 22.66 -9.21 -19.30
N GLU A 315 22.52 -8.71 -20.54
CA GLU A 315 23.16 -7.48 -21.03
C GLU A 315 22.78 -6.25 -20.20
N LYS A 316 21.60 -6.27 -19.56
CA LYS A 316 21.13 -5.23 -18.62
C LYS A 316 21.53 -5.50 -17.17
N GLY A 317 22.25 -6.60 -16.89
CA GLY A 317 22.64 -7.06 -15.56
C GLY A 317 21.50 -7.72 -14.78
N ILE A 318 20.51 -8.30 -15.47
CA ILE A 318 19.35 -8.98 -14.88
C ILE A 318 19.49 -10.50 -15.09
N HIS A 319 19.86 -11.21 -14.03
CA HIS A 319 20.28 -12.63 -14.09
C HIS A 319 19.22 -13.64 -13.62
N ILE A 320 17.94 -13.24 -13.54
CA ILE A 320 16.88 -14.07 -12.95
C ILE A 320 16.54 -15.33 -13.75
N TRP A 321 16.88 -15.36 -15.05
CA TRP A 321 16.66 -16.50 -15.96
C TRP A 321 17.91 -17.31 -16.27
N GLU A 322 19.09 -16.86 -15.80
CA GLU A 322 20.40 -17.41 -16.19
C GLU A 322 20.49 -18.92 -15.93
N SER A 323 20.06 -19.38 -14.74
CA SER A 323 20.08 -20.80 -14.39
C SER A 323 19.20 -21.64 -15.31
N ASN A 324 18.01 -21.15 -15.67
CA ASN A 324 17.08 -21.86 -16.55
C ASN A 324 17.47 -21.77 -18.03
N ALA A 325 18.35 -20.84 -18.41
CA ALA A 325 18.82 -20.65 -19.77
C ALA A 325 20.20 -21.31 -20.04
N SER A 326 20.85 -21.82 -18.98
CA SER A 326 22.15 -22.51 -19.05
C SER A 326 22.11 -23.75 -19.95
N ARG A 327 23.25 -24.07 -20.55
CA ARG A 327 23.40 -25.25 -21.42
C ARG A 327 23.04 -26.53 -20.66
N GLU A 328 23.55 -26.65 -19.44
CA GLU A 328 23.34 -27.79 -18.55
C GLU A 328 21.86 -27.98 -18.24
N TYR A 329 21.15 -26.90 -17.92
CA TYR A 329 19.72 -26.97 -17.61
C TYR A 329 18.90 -27.35 -18.84
N LEU A 330 19.14 -26.70 -19.98
CA LEU A 330 18.44 -27.00 -21.24
C LEU A 330 18.64 -28.47 -21.64
N ASP A 331 19.85 -29.01 -21.48
CA ASP A 331 20.13 -30.43 -21.74
C ASP A 331 19.37 -31.36 -20.78
N SER A 332 19.29 -30.97 -19.50
CA SER A 332 18.58 -31.75 -18.47
C SER A 332 17.08 -31.86 -18.74
N VAL A 333 16.48 -30.86 -19.40
CA VAL A 333 15.06 -30.86 -19.79
C VAL A 333 14.83 -31.33 -21.23
N GLY A 334 15.87 -31.82 -21.90
CA GLY A 334 15.78 -32.45 -23.24
C GLY A 334 15.82 -31.47 -24.41
N LEU A 335 16.18 -30.20 -24.20
CA LEU A 335 16.28 -29.14 -25.20
C LEU A 335 17.71 -28.99 -25.73
N LYS A 336 18.31 -30.11 -26.16
CA LYS A 336 19.74 -30.18 -26.53
C LYS A 336 20.12 -29.33 -27.75
N ASP A 337 19.17 -29.17 -28.68
CA ASP A 337 19.40 -28.43 -29.93
C ASP A 337 19.18 -26.91 -29.78
N ARG A 338 18.70 -26.43 -28.62
CA ARG A 338 18.51 -24.99 -28.36
C ARG A 338 19.84 -24.29 -28.11
N GLU A 339 19.98 -23.02 -28.44
CA GLU A 339 21.14 -22.22 -27.99
C GLU A 339 21.04 -21.92 -26.49
N ALA A 340 22.17 -21.83 -25.76
CA ALA A 340 22.16 -21.29 -24.41
C ALA A 340 21.64 -19.84 -24.43
N GLY A 341 20.68 -19.52 -23.56
CA GLY A 341 19.91 -18.27 -23.63
C GLY A 341 18.52 -18.42 -24.24
N ASP A 342 18.27 -19.44 -25.08
CA ASP A 342 16.97 -19.67 -25.72
C ASP A 342 16.03 -20.43 -24.78
N LEU A 343 15.10 -19.70 -24.17
CA LEU A 343 14.11 -20.27 -23.25
C LEU A 343 12.93 -20.96 -23.97
N GLY A 344 12.86 -20.88 -25.30
CA GLY A 344 11.76 -21.38 -26.09
C GLY A 344 10.52 -20.48 -26.03
N PRO A 345 9.35 -20.97 -26.49
CA PRO A 345 8.12 -20.17 -26.62
C PRO A 345 7.42 -19.96 -25.27
N ILE A 346 8.08 -19.30 -24.33
CA ILE A 346 7.59 -19.01 -22.98
C ILE A 346 6.65 -17.79 -22.95
N TYR A 347 6.41 -17.22 -21.77
CA TYR A 347 5.45 -16.14 -21.49
C TYR A 347 5.27 -15.11 -22.61
N GLY A 348 6.27 -14.25 -22.86
CA GLY A 348 6.14 -13.14 -23.82
C GLY A 348 5.81 -13.62 -25.23
N PHE A 349 6.44 -14.71 -25.67
CA PHE A 349 6.11 -15.34 -26.94
C PHE A 349 4.65 -15.75 -27.01
N GLN A 350 4.13 -16.40 -25.96
CA GLN A 350 2.71 -16.76 -25.93
C GLN A 350 1.81 -15.52 -25.85
N TRP A 351 2.26 -14.40 -25.26
CA TRP A 351 1.48 -13.16 -25.21
C TRP A 351 1.34 -12.48 -26.59
N ARG A 352 2.42 -12.46 -27.38
CA ARG A 352 2.46 -11.73 -28.67
C ARG A 352 2.27 -12.62 -29.89
N HIS A 353 2.53 -13.91 -29.78
CA HIS A 353 2.62 -14.87 -30.89
C HIS A 353 1.95 -16.21 -30.56
N PHE A 354 0.82 -16.20 -29.83
CA PHE A 354 0.16 -17.42 -29.40
C PHE A 354 -0.17 -18.35 -30.58
N GLY A 355 0.27 -19.60 -30.51
CA GLY A 355 0.05 -20.59 -31.57
C GLY A 355 0.95 -20.49 -32.80
N ALA A 356 1.90 -19.54 -32.83
CA ALA A 356 2.94 -19.52 -33.86
C ALA A 356 3.91 -20.70 -33.70
N GLU A 357 4.44 -21.21 -34.82
CA GLU A 357 5.50 -22.22 -34.80
C GLU A 357 6.82 -21.58 -34.35
N TYR A 358 7.30 -21.98 -33.17
CA TYR A 358 8.60 -21.55 -32.65
C TYR A 358 9.76 -22.25 -33.35
N THR A 359 10.72 -21.48 -33.86
CA THR A 359 11.99 -21.99 -34.37
C THR A 359 13.11 -21.76 -33.34
N ASP A 360 13.48 -20.51 -33.13
CA ASP A 360 14.56 -20.07 -32.23
C ASP A 360 14.30 -18.64 -31.73
N MET A 361 15.18 -18.15 -30.85
CA MET A 361 15.07 -16.84 -30.21
C MET A 361 15.49 -15.65 -31.09
N HIS A 362 16.03 -15.89 -32.29
CA HIS A 362 16.52 -14.85 -33.21
C HIS A 362 15.55 -14.60 -34.37
N ALA A 363 14.61 -15.51 -34.61
CA ALA A 363 13.62 -15.40 -35.66
C ALA A 363 12.65 -14.22 -35.45
N ASP A 364 12.23 -13.60 -36.56
CA ASP A 364 11.15 -12.62 -36.55
C ASP A 364 9.78 -13.32 -36.55
N TYR A 365 9.00 -13.03 -35.50
CA TYR A 365 7.64 -13.53 -35.31
C TYR A 365 6.57 -12.47 -35.54
N THR A 366 6.94 -11.28 -36.06
CA THR A 366 5.99 -10.23 -36.40
C THR A 366 4.87 -10.74 -37.29
N GLY A 367 3.62 -10.54 -36.86
CA GLY A 367 2.43 -11.01 -37.58
C GLY A 367 2.18 -12.53 -37.55
N LYS A 368 2.98 -13.31 -36.82
CA LYS A 368 2.76 -14.75 -36.61
C LYS A 368 2.00 -15.01 -35.31
N GLY A 369 1.10 -15.99 -35.36
CA GLY A 369 0.27 -16.36 -34.20
C GLY A 369 -0.79 -15.31 -33.89
N PHE A 370 -1.27 -15.31 -32.66
CA PHE A 370 -2.25 -14.35 -32.16
C PHE A 370 -1.64 -13.46 -31.07
N ASP A 371 -1.68 -12.13 -31.28
CA ASP A 371 -1.23 -11.14 -30.31
C ASP A 371 -2.34 -10.87 -29.28
N GLN A 372 -2.29 -11.63 -28.18
CA GLN A 372 -3.25 -11.53 -27.09
C GLN A 372 -3.13 -10.20 -26.34
N LEU A 373 -1.93 -9.64 -26.22
CA LEU A 373 -1.75 -8.37 -25.49
C LEU A 373 -2.39 -7.21 -26.26
N SER A 374 -2.23 -7.18 -27.58
CA SER A 374 -2.89 -6.21 -28.45
C SER A 374 -4.41 -6.36 -28.39
N ASP A 375 -4.94 -7.59 -28.48
CA ASP A 375 -6.39 -7.88 -28.36
C ASP A 375 -6.96 -7.47 -26.99
N VAL A 376 -6.22 -7.70 -25.90
CA VAL A 376 -6.60 -7.23 -24.56
C VAL A 376 -6.72 -5.71 -24.51
N ILE A 377 -5.73 -4.99 -25.02
CA ILE A 377 -5.72 -3.53 -25.04
C ILE A 377 -6.86 -2.99 -25.92
N ASP A 378 -7.08 -3.59 -27.09
CA ASP A 378 -8.16 -3.23 -28.00
C ASP A 378 -9.54 -3.41 -27.33
N LYS A 379 -9.78 -4.57 -26.71
CA LYS A 379 -11.04 -4.83 -25.99
C LYS A 379 -11.24 -3.87 -24.82
N ILE A 380 -10.20 -3.55 -24.06
CA ILE A 380 -10.32 -2.58 -22.97
C ILE A 380 -10.74 -1.19 -23.50
N LYS A 381 -10.19 -0.77 -24.65
CA LYS A 381 -10.52 0.53 -25.27
C LYS A 381 -11.90 0.54 -25.92
N ASN A 382 -12.27 -0.54 -26.60
CA ASN A 382 -13.39 -0.56 -27.56
C ASN A 382 -14.57 -1.42 -27.11
N SER A 383 -14.40 -2.31 -26.13
CA SER A 383 -15.41 -3.22 -25.60
C SER A 383 -15.18 -3.54 -24.12
N PRO A 384 -15.13 -2.52 -23.23
CA PRO A 384 -14.69 -2.67 -21.85
C PRO A 384 -15.55 -3.62 -21.00
N ASP A 385 -16.82 -3.81 -21.36
CA ASP A 385 -17.74 -4.74 -20.68
C ASP A 385 -17.56 -6.21 -21.15
N ASP A 386 -16.64 -6.49 -22.08
CA ASP A 386 -16.36 -7.86 -22.51
C ASP A 386 -15.83 -8.69 -21.34
N ARG A 387 -16.40 -9.88 -21.18
CA ARG A 387 -16.01 -10.85 -20.15
C ARG A 387 -14.86 -11.77 -20.60
N ARG A 388 -14.30 -11.50 -21.79
CA ARG A 388 -13.26 -12.31 -22.47
C ARG A 388 -11.96 -11.53 -22.68
N ILE A 389 -11.68 -10.55 -21.82
CA ILE A 389 -10.40 -9.82 -21.81
C ILE A 389 -9.39 -10.69 -21.04
N ILE A 390 -8.76 -11.63 -21.76
CA ILE A 390 -7.92 -12.69 -21.18
C ILE A 390 -6.57 -12.73 -21.89
N LEU A 391 -5.50 -12.93 -21.12
CA LEU A 391 -4.14 -13.14 -21.58
C LEU A 391 -3.64 -14.49 -21.03
N SER A 392 -3.21 -15.42 -21.89
CA SER A 392 -2.77 -16.76 -21.47
C SER A 392 -1.36 -17.10 -21.96
N ALA A 393 -0.50 -17.53 -21.05
CA ALA A 393 0.79 -18.16 -21.38
C ALA A 393 0.69 -19.68 -21.48
N TRP A 394 -0.43 -20.31 -21.09
CA TRP A 394 -0.54 -21.76 -21.04
C TRP A 394 -0.96 -22.36 -22.38
N ASN A 395 0.02 -22.90 -23.11
CA ASN A 395 -0.18 -23.57 -24.40
C ASN A 395 0.28 -25.05 -24.33
N PRO A 396 -0.65 -26.01 -24.19
CA PRO A 396 -0.32 -27.44 -24.08
C PRO A 396 0.56 -28.00 -25.21
N SER A 397 0.40 -27.48 -26.43
CA SER A 397 1.16 -27.93 -27.61
C SER A 397 2.63 -27.54 -27.55
N ASP A 398 2.97 -26.47 -26.82
CA ASP A 398 4.31 -25.92 -26.74
C ASP A 398 5.02 -26.20 -25.40
N LEU A 399 4.35 -26.78 -24.39
CA LEU A 399 4.95 -27.00 -23.07
C LEU A 399 6.28 -27.75 -23.10
N LYS A 400 6.42 -28.74 -23.99
CA LYS A 400 7.67 -29.52 -24.15
C LYS A 400 8.80 -28.75 -24.85
N LYS A 401 8.48 -27.60 -25.45
CA LYS A 401 9.43 -26.71 -26.12
C LYS A 401 9.98 -25.66 -25.15
N MET A 402 9.32 -25.41 -24.02
CA MET A 402 9.68 -24.36 -23.07
C MET A 402 10.76 -24.85 -22.10
N ALA A 403 11.77 -24.03 -21.82
CA ALA A 403 12.76 -24.32 -20.79
C ALA A 403 12.09 -24.50 -19.40
N LEU A 404 11.10 -23.66 -19.11
CA LEU A 404 10.28 -23.76 -17.91
C LEU A 404 8.80 -23.50 -18.24
N PRO A 405 7.88 -24.44 -17.93
CA PRO A 405 6.46 -24.22 -18.11
C PRO A 405 5.95 -23.01 -17.30
N PRO A 406 5.07 -22.15 -17.87
CA PRO A 406 4.61 -20.93 -17.22
C PRO A 406 4.05 -21.14 -15.82
N CYS A 407 4.55 -20.37 -14.84
CA CYS A 407 4.05 -20.38 -13.46
C CYS A 407 2.76 -19.57 -13.34
N HIS A 408 2.77 -18.30 -13.77
CA HIS A 408 1.57 -17.48 -13.96
C HIS A 408 0.98 -17.76 -15.34
N MET A 409 -0.13 -18.51 -15.34
CA MET A 409 -0.67 -19.16 -16.53
C MET A 409 -1.55 -18.23 -17.35
N PHE A 410 -2.44 -17.50 -16.70
CA PHE A 410 -3.34 -16.57 -17.37
C PHE A 410 -3.74 -15.42 -16.44
N ALA A 411 -4.12 -14.32 -17.05
CA ALA A 411 -4.73 -13.17 -16.40
C ALA A 411 -6.03 -12.78 -17.10
N GLN A 412 -7.02 -12.36 -16.32
CA GLN A 412 -8.26 -11.77 -16.79
C GLN A 412 -8.34 -10.34 -16.32
N PHE A 413 -8.74 -9.45 -17.21
CA PHE A 413 -8.94 -8.04 -16.91
C PHE A 413 -10.42 -7.70 -16.80
N TYR A 414 -10.73 -6.69 -15.99
CA TYR A 414 -12.10 -6.23 -15.73
C TYR A 414 -12.11 -4.71 -15.66
N VAL A 415 -12.96 -4.08 -16.48
CA VAL A 415 -13.15 -2.62 -16.47
C VAL A 415 -14.45 -2.31 -15.74
N GLU A 416 -14.37 -1.41 -14.76
CA GLU A 416 -15.54 -0.94 -14.03
C GLU A 416 -15.31 0.49 -13.55
N ASN A 417 -16.29 1.38 -13.73
CA ASN A 417 -16.24 2.77 -13.24
C ASN A 417 -14.98 3.56 -13.68
N GLY A 418 -14.46 3.31 -14.88
CA GLY A 418 -13.23 3.93 -15.39
C GLY A 418 -11.95 3.38 -14.76
N GLU A 419 -12.03 2.25 -14.05
CA GLU A 419 -10.90 1.57 -13.43
C GLU A 419 -10.64 0.21 -14.10
N LEU A 420 -9.37 -0.18 -14.20
CA LEU A 420 -8.94 -1.49 -14.71
C LEU A 420 -8.42 -2.36 -13.56
N SER A 421 -8.98 -3.55 -13.41
CA SER A 421 -8.53 -4.57 -12.47
C SER A 421 -7.99 -5.79 -13.20
N CYS A 422 -7.11 -6.56 -12.54
CA CYS A 422 -6.50 -7.77 -13.08
C CYS A 422 -6.58 -8.90 -12.06
N GLN A 423 -7.09 -10.06 -12.49
CA GLN A 423 -7.00 -11.32 -11.76
C GLN A 423 -6.03 -12.25 -12.48
N MET A 424 -4.95 -12.65 -11.81
CA MET A 424 -3.95 -13.58 -12.35
C MET A 424 -4.00 -14.92 -11.61
N TYR A 425 -3.97 -16.02 -12.36
CA TYR A 425 -3.84 -17.38 -11.83
C TYR A 425 -2.41 -17.91 -11.98
N GLN A 426 -1.80 -18.26 -10.85
CA GLN A 426 -0.48 -18.86 -10.76
C GLN A 426 -0.56 -20.29 -10.27
N ARG A 427 -0.25 -21.28 -11.11
CA ARG A 427 -0.35 -22.70 -10.75
C ARG A 427 0.61 -23.13 -9.66
N SER A 428 1.77 -22.48 -9.57
CA SER A 428 2.87 -22.83 -8.67
C SER A 428 3.57 -21.56 -8.26
N ALA A 429 3.58 -21.30 -6.95
CA ALA A 429 3.97 -20.02 -6.39
C ALA A 429 4.93 -20.23 -5.22
N ASP A 430 6.20 -19.98 -5.50
CA ASP A 430 7.22 -19.87 -4.46
C ASP A 430 6.96 -18.59 -3.66
N MET A 431 6.50 -18.77 -2.43
CA MET A 431 6.20 -17.67 -1.51
C MET A 431 7.47 -16.94 -1.07
N GLY A 432 8.63 -17.59 -1.11
CA GLY A 432 9.93 -17.01 -0.74
C GLY A 432 10.42 -15.99 -1.76
N LEU A 433 10.60 -16.41 -3.02
CA LEU A 433 11.20 -15.56 -4.05
C LEU A 433 10.18 -15.06 -5.08
N GLY A 434 9.39 -15.98 -5.66
CA GLY A 434 8.55 -15.69 -6.83
C GLY A 434 7.38 -14.76 -6.53
N VAL A 435 6.60 -15.03 -5.49
CA VAL A 435 5.34 -14.31 -5.21
C VAL A 435 5.54 -12.80 -5.02
N PRO A 436 6.50 -12.30 -4.22
CA PRO A 436 6.77 -10.87 -4.14
C PRO A 436 7.05 -10.22 -5.51
N PHE A 437 7.77 -10.93 -6.38
CA PHE A 437 8.08 -10.49 -7.74
C PHE A 437 6.81 -10.49 -8.62
N ASN A 438 5.99 -11.53 -8.54
CA ASN A 438 4.78 -11.67 -9.35
C ASN A 438 3.67 -10.69 -8.94
N ILE A 439 3.55 -10.36 -7.64
CA ILE A 439 2.65 -9.30 -7.15
C ILE A 439 3.01 -7.98 -7.82
N ALA A 440 4.30 -7.60 -7.78
CA ALA A 440 4.77 -6.36 -8.38
C ALA A 440 4.61 -6.38 -9.92
N SER A 441 4.99 -7.47 -10.59
CA SER A 441 4.95 -7.58 -12.05
C SER A 441 3.52 -7.42 -12.61
N TYR A 442 2.53 -8.15 -12.10
CA TYR A 442 1.16 -8.03 -12.61
C TYR A 442 0.45 -6.77 -12.13
N SER A 443 0.83 -6.22 -10.97
CA SER A 443 0.36 -4.87 -10.58
C SER A 443 0.90 -3.81 -11.55
N LEU A 444 2.17 -3.91 -11.95
CA LEU A 444 2.77 -3.01 -12.93
C LEU A 444 2.12 -3.15 -14.30
N LEU A 445 1.92 -4.38 -14.79
CA LEU A 445 1.21 -4.64 -16.05
C LEU A 445 -0.20 -4.02 -16.04
N THR A 446 -0.93 -4.16 -14.93
CA THR A 446 -2.26 -3.57 -14.76
C THR A 446 -2.19 -2.05 -14.84
N CYS A 447 -1.23 -1.42 -14.15
CA CYS A 447 -1.03 0.03 -14.20
C CYS A 447 -0.61 0.52 -15.60
N MET A 448 0.23 -0.22 -16.33
CA MET A 448 0.65 0.11 -17.70
C MET A 448 -0.52 0.04 -18.67
N ILE A 449 -1.32 -1.04 -18.64
CA ILE A 449 -2.49 -1.20 -19.51
C ILE A 449 -3.53 -0.13 -19.17
N ALA A 450 -3.81 0.10 -17.89
CA ALA A 450 -4.70 1.18 -17.45
C ALA A 450 -4.25 2.53 -18.03
N HIS A 451 -2.95 2.84 -17.95
CA HIS A 451 -2.37 4.07 -18.46
C HIS A 451 -2.60 4.27 -19.96
N VAL A 452 -2.25 3.28 -20.79
CA VAL A 452 -2.36 3.38 -22.27
C VAL A 452 -3.81 3.31 -22.76
N CYS A 453 -4.73 2.86 -21.91
CA CYS A 453 -6.17 2.85 -22.15
C CYS A 453 -6.90 4.07 -21.55
N GLY A 454 -6.20 4.98 -20.86
CA GLY A 454 -6.82 6.15 -20.24
C GLY A 454 -7.72 5.83 -19.03
N LEU A 455 -7.47 4.70 -18.36
CA LEU A 455 -8.18 4.24 -17.18
C LEU A 455 -7.33 4.44 -15.91
N SER A 456 -7.99 4.39 -14.75
CA SER A 456 -7.30 4.34 -13.45
C SER A 456 -6.99 2.89 -13.05
N PRO A 457 -5.88 2.59 -12.35
CA PRO A 457 -5.67 1.27 -11.78
C PRO A 457 -6.67 0.97 -10.65
N GLY A 458 -7.33 -0.18 -10.73
CA GLY A 458 -8.30 -0.65 -9.73
C GLY A 458 -7.66 -1.58 -8.69
N GLU A 459 -7.66 -2.88 -8.96
CA GLU A 459 -7.05 -3.88 -8.08
C GLU A 459 -6.32 -5.01 -8.82
N PHE A 460 -5.36 -5.60 -8.12
CA PHE A 460 -4.71 -6.84 -8.52
C PHE A 460 -5.15 -7.99 -7.61
N ILE A 461 -5.68 -9.07 -8.20
CA ILE A 461 -6.10 -10.28 -7.51
C ILE A 461 -5.16 -11.42 -7.92
N HIS A 462 -4.47 -11.99 -6.94
CA HIS A 462 -3.53 -13.09 -7.13
C HIS A 462 -4.19 -14.40 -6.67
N VAL A 463 -4.60 -15.23 -7.63
CA VAL A 463 -5.13 -16.57 -7.38
C VAL A 463 -3.99 -17.57 -7.53
N ILE A 464 -3.79 -18.40 -6.52
CA ILE A 464 -2.66 -19.32 -6.45
C ILE A 464 -3.18 -20.76 -6.37
N GLY A 465 -2.69 -21.61 -7.26
CA GLY A 465 -2.84 -23.06 -7.20
C GLY A 465 -2.03 -23.63 -6.03
N ASP A 466 -0.81 -24.09 -6.29
CA ASP A 466 0.11 -24.56 -5.26
C ASP A 466 0.95 -23.40 -4.70
N ALA A 467 0.55 -22.88 -3.54
CA ALA A 467 1.31 -21.90 -2.76
C ALA A 467 2.27 -22.64 -1.84
N HIS A 468 3.58 -22.44 -2.00
CA HIS A 468 4.56 -23.20 -1.24
C HIS A 468 5.72 -22.37 -0.71
N VAL A 469 6.29 -22.86 0.38
CA VAL A 469 7.54 -22.42 0.98
C VAL A 469 8.52 -23.57 0.86
N TYR A 470 9.68 -23.33 0.23
CA TYR A 470 10.76 -24.30 0.26
C TYR A 470 11.32 -24.44 1.67
N ARG A 471 11.73 -25.65 2.05
CA ARG A 471 12.20 -25.92 3.41
C ARG A 471 13.42 -25.09 3.81
N ASN A 472 14.32 -24.83 2.87
CA ASN A 472 15.48 -23.95 3.08
C ASN A 472 15.11 -22.46 3.19
N HIS A 473 13.87 -22.06 2.88
CA HIS A 473 13.39 -20.68 3.04
C HIS A 473 12.63 -20.45 4.34
N VAL A 474 12.33 -21.48 5.14
CA VAL A 474 11.55 -21.34 6.38
C VAL A 474 12.22 -20.35 7.34
N VAL A 475 13.50 -20.54 7.66
CA VAL A 475 14.25 -19.66 8.58
C VAL A 475 14.34 -18.22 8.04
N PRO A 476 14.75 -17.97 6.78
CA PRO A 476 14.67 -16.63 6.18
C PRO A 476 13.27 -16.00 6.23
N LEU A 477 12.21 -16.78 6.04
CA LEU A 477 10.85 -16.26 6.09
C LEU A 477 10.38 -15.97 7.52
N GLU A 478 10.81 -16.74 8.53
CA GLU A 478 10.58 -16.42 9.94
C GLU A 478 11.26 -15.10 10.33
N GLU A 479 12.46 -14.83 9.82
CA GLU A 479 13.12 -13.52 9.95
C GLU A 479 12.28 -12.40 9.30
N GLN A 480 11.76 -12.64 8.09
CA GLN A 480 10.87 -11.68 7.41
C GLN A 480 9.58 -11.43 8.21
N LEU A 481 8.98 -12.47 8.79
CA LEU A 481 7.73 -12.40 9.57
C LEU A 481 7.87 -11.60 10.87
N ALA A 482 9.09 -11.46 11.41
CA ALA A 482 9.36 -10.64 12.59
C ALA A 482 9.39 -9.13 12.29
N ARG A 483 9.41 -8.73 11.02
CA ARG A 483 9.50 -7.32 10.60
C ARG A 483 8.10 -6.73 10.42
N GLN A 484 7.88 -5.54 10.96
CA GLN A 484 6.66 -4.79 10.68
C GLN A 484 6.69 -4.21 9.25
N PRO A 485 5.60 -4.29 8.48
CA PRO A 485 5.47 -3.57 7.22
C PRO A 485 5.69 -2.07 7.39
N LYS A 486 6.18 -1.44 6.33
CA LYS A 486 6.23 0.01 6.13
C LYS A 486 5.25 0.38 5.01
N PRO A 487 4.86 1.66 4.87
CA PRO A 487 4.00 2.10 3.77
C PRO A 487 4.50 1.60 2.41
N PHE A 488 3.60 1.09 1.59
CA PHE A 488 3.91 0.79 0.20
C PHE A 488 4.32 2.05 -0.58
N PRO A 489 5.21 1.91 -1.57
CA PRO A 489 5.61 3.05 -2.40
C PRO A 489 4.47 3.51 -3.32
N ILE A 490 4.60 4.71 -3.85
CA ILE A 490 3.73 5.23 -4.92
C ILE A 490 4.44 5.03 -6.26
N LEU A 491 3.78 4.39 -7.22
CA LEU A 491 4.28 4.26 -8.59
C LEU A 491 3.89 5.52 -9.39
N LYS A 492 4.89 6.18 -9.98
CA LYS A 492 4.71 7.18 -11.03
C LYS A 492 5.12 6.58 -12.37
N ILE A 493 4.27 6.79 -13.37
CA ILE A 493 4.50 6.38 -14.76
C ILE A 493 4.66 7.64 -15.61
N ASN A 494 5.63 7.64 -16.53
CA ASN A 494 5.83 8.72 -17.48
C ASN A 494 4.53 9.00 -18.26
N PRO A 495 3.91 10.18 -18.12
CA PRO A 495 2.61 10.46 -18.72
C PRO A 495 2.62 10.56 -20.24
N MET A 496 3.81 10.67 -20.85
CA MET A 496 3.98 10.82 -22.29
C MET A 496 3.89 9.50 -23.06
N LYS A 497 4.07 8.35 -22.38
CA LYS A 497 4.06 7.03 -23.01
C LYS A 497 2.62 6.57 -23.25
N LYS A 498 2.19 6.50 -24.50
CA LYS A 498 0.79 6.16 -24.89
C LYS A 498 0.63 4.78 -25.52
N ASP A 499 1.74 4.08 -25.67
CA ASP A 499 1.81 2.77 -26.29
C ASP A 499 2.53 1.79 -25.36
N ILE A 500 2.00 0.57 -25.24
CA ILE A 500 2.51 -0.47 -24.34
C ILE A 500 3.94 -0.88 -24.72
N ASP A 501 4.24 -0.82 -26.02
CA ASP A 501 5.55 -1.19 -26.58
C ASP A 501 6.59 -0.08 -26.47
N SER A 502 6.18 1.13 -26.07
CA SER A 502 7.07 2.28 -25.97
C SER A 502 7.76 2.44 -24.61
N PHE A 503 7.35 1.68 -23.60
CA PHE A 503 7.87 1.83 -22.24
C PHE A 503 9.32 1.36 -22.08
N GLU A 504 10.09 2.13 -21.31
CA GLU A 504 11.44 1.81 -20.89
C GLU A 504 11.53 1.82 -19.35
N ALA A 505 12.57 1.22 -18.78
CA ALA A 505 12.69 1.13 -17.32
C ALA A 505 12.72 2.50 -16.62
N SER A 506 13.24 3.54 -17.28
CA SER A 506 13.28 4.91 -16.79
C SER A 506 11.91 5.60 -16.73
N ASP A 507 10.88 5.03 -17.35
CA ASP A 507 9.52 5.57 -17.33
C ASP A 507 8.77 5.27 -16.02
N PHE A 508 9.39 4.52 -15.11
CA PHE A 508 8.80 4.09 -13.85
C PHE A 508 9.61 4.59 -12.64
N GLU A 509 8.97 5.38 -11.79
CA GLU A 509 9.57 5.91 -10.56
C GLU A 509 8.78 5.40 -9.35
N LEU A 510 9.48 4.90 -8.33
CA LEU A 510 8.90 4.54 -7.04
C LEU A 510 9.19 5.64 -6.02
N ILE A 511 8.15 6.33 -5.58
CA ILE A 511 8.23 7.33 -4.52
C ILE A 511 8.03 6.65 -3.17
N GLY A 512 8.94 6.89 -2.22
CA GLY A 512 8.83 6.41 -0.85
C GLY A 512 9.09 4.91 -0.67
N TYR A 513 9.83 4.25 -1.58
CA TYR A 513 10.18 2.85 -1.39
C TYR A 513 11.31 2.66 -0.38
N ASP A 514 10.92 2.45 0.88
CA ASP A 514 11.83 2.19 2.00
C ASP A 514 11.61 0.80 2.59
N PRO A 515 12.04 -0.28 1.94
CA PRO A 515 11.92 -1.61 2.51
C PRO A 515 12.98 -1.83 3.60
N HIS A 516 12.69 -2.76 4.50
CA HIS A 516 13.71 -3.45 5.29
C HIS A 516 14.78 -4.09 4.37
N TYR A 517 15.94 -4.40 4.96
CA TYR A 517 17.07 -4.97 4.22
C TYR A 517 16.71 -6.27 3.49
N LYS A 518 17.51 -6.63 2.48
CA LYS A 518 17.35 -7.88 1.75
C LYS A 518 17.39 -9.06 2.72
N VAL A 519 16.48 -10.01 2.54
CA VAL A 519 16.56 -11.35 3.16
C VAL A 519 17.14 -12.28 2.10
N ALA A 520 18.27 -12.92 2.39
CA ALA A 520 18.91 -13.84 1.45
C ALA A 520 18.14 -15.17 1.42
N MET A 521 17.80 -15.63 0.22
CA MET A 521 17.15 -16.92 -0.04
C MET A 521 17.72 -17.46 -1.34
N ASP A 522 18.25 -18.69 -1.29
CA ASP A 522 18.83 -19.34 -2.47
C ASP A 522 17.71 -19.92 -3.36
N LEU A 523 17.87 -19.83 -4.68
CA LEU A 523 16.96 -20.48 -5.62
C LEU A 523 17.04 -22.01 -5.44
N ALA A 524 15.88 -22.66 -5.35
CA ALA A 524 15.82 -24.12 -5.43
C ALA A 524 15.90 -24.54 -6.90
N VAL A 525 17.01 -25.16 -7.29
CA VAL A 525 17.27 -25.59 -8.68
C VAL A 525 16.71 -26.99 -8.94
#